data_AF-A0A536P3R4-F1
#
_entry.id   AF-A0A536P3R4-F1
#
_cell.length_a   1.000
_cell.length_b   1.000
_cell.length_c   1.000
_cell.angle_alpha   90.00
_cell.angle_beta   90.00
_cell.angle_gamma   90.00
#
_symmetry.space_group_name_H-M   'P 1'
#
loop_
_entity.id
_entity.type
_entity.pdbx_description
1 polymer ?
#
loop_
_entity_poly.entity_id
_entity_poly.type
_entity_poly.pdbx_seq_one_letter_code
_entity_poly.pdbx_strand_id
1 'polypeptide(L)'
;MRLARLLRRNGRWTEARAVLEECWRTQSYPYPAAIELAKLLEHQAKDLSAARRVVGDALSLLAIAAVSNGHWQVDLERRLQRLDRRVGVDERPELALTG
;
A
#
# COMPACT_ATOMS: atom_id res chain seq x y z
N MET A 1 -11.11 10.03 1.98
CA MET A 1 -10.09 10.23 0.92
C MET A 1 -9.74 11.69 0.60
N ARG A 2 -10.70 12.64 0.54
CA ARG A 2 -10.42 14.05 0.18
C ARG A 2 -9.38 14.73 1.09
N LEU A 3 -9.45 14.51 2.40
CA LEU A 3 -8.51 15.08 3.38
C LEU A 3 -7.07 14.63 3.13
N ALA A 4 -6.83 13.31 3.05
CA ALA A 4 -5.49 12.77 2.77
C ALA A 4 -4.89 13.34 1.46
N ARG A 5 -5.72 13.53 0.42
CA ARG A 5 -5.28 14.14 -0.84
C ARG A 5 -4.83 15.60 -0.66
N LEU A 6 -5.57 16.40 0.12
CA LEU A 6 -5.20 17.78 0.41
C LEU A 6 -3.92 17.87 1.24
N LEU A 7 -3.79 17.03 2.27
CA LEU A 7 -2.58 16.96 3.10
C LEU A 7 -1.33 16.65 2.25
N ARG A 8 -1.43 15.69 1.32
CA ARG A 8 -0.33 15.36 0.37
C ARG A 8 0.02 16.52 -0.55
N ARG A 9 -0.98 17.23 -1.08
CA ARG A 9 -0.74 18.42 -1.93
C ARG A 9 0.01 19.52 -1.18
N ASN A 10 -0.14 19.58 0.14
CA ASN A 10 0.54 20.54 1.00
C ASN A 10 1.84 19.99 1.60
N GLY A 11 2.35 18.84 1.14
CA GLY A 11 3.56 18.22 1.66
C GLY A 11 3.44 17.62 3.07
N ARG A 12 2.23 17.55 3.64
CA ARG A 12 1.97 17.02 4.99
C ARG A 12 1.84 15.49 4.95
N TRP A 13 2.94 14.82 4.62
CA TRP A 13 2.98 13.38 4.35
C TRP A 13 2.64 12.50 5.56
N THR A 14 3.16 12.84 6.74
CA THR A 14 2.92 12.10 7.99
C THR A 14 1.44 12.11 8.36
N GLU A 15 0.79 13.27 8.24
CA GLU A 15 -0.64 13.39 8.54
C GLU A 15 -1.51 12.71 7.49
N ALA A 16 -1.12 12.81 6.21
CA ALA A 16 -1.80 12.06 5.17
C ALA A 16 -1.73 10.56 5.40
N ARG A 17 -0.57 10.04 5.84
CA ARG A 17 -0.40 8.65 6.23
C ARG A 17 -1.32 8.28 7.39
N ALA A 18 -1.35 9.06 8.46
CA ALA A 18 -2.22 8.81 9.62
C ALA A 18 -3.70 8.74 9.23
N VAL A 19 -4.18 9.67 8.39
CA VAL A 19 -5.56 9.65 7.88
C VAL A 19 -5.84 8.39 7.05
N LEU A 20 -4.89 7.97 6.20
CA LEU A 20 -5.05 6.78 5.38
C LEU A 20 -5.03 5.48 6.20
N GLU A 21 -4.15 5.38 7.20
CA GLU A 21 -4.11 4.26 8.14
C GLU A 21 -5.40 4.17 8.95
N GLU A 22 -5.95 5.29 9.39
CA GLU A 22 -7.21 5.31 10.11
C GLU A 22 -8.37 4.87 9.21
N CYS A 23 -8.43 5.37 7.96
CA CYS A 23 -9.44 4.92 6.99
C CYS A 23 -9.31 3.41 6.72
N TRP A 24 -8.09 2.91 6.61
CA TRP A 24 -7.80 1.49 6.39
C TRP A 24 -8.32 0.63 7.55
N ARG A 25 -8.14 1.08 8.80
CA ARG A 25 -8.53 0.34 10.00
C ARG A 25 -10.04 0.38 10.32
N THR A 26 -10.74 1.44 9.92
CA THR A 26 -12.10 1.71 10.44
C THR A 26 -13.22 1.62 9.40
N GLN A 27 -12.92 1.71 8.11
CA GLN A 27 -13.98 1.73 7.09
C GLN A 27 -14.43 0.32 6.69
N SER A 28 -15.73 0.14 6.51
CA SER A 28 -16.32 -1.11 5.98
C SER A 28 -15.87 -1.43 4.55
N TYR A 29 -15.41 -0.41 3.80
CA TYR A 29 -14.89 -0.57 2.44
C TYR A 29 -13.53 0.11 2.27
N PRO A 30 -12.47 -0.46 2.85
CA PRO A 30 -11.22 0.25 3.07
C PRO A 30 -10.25 0.17 1.86
N TYR A 31 -10.61 -0.53 0.79
CA TYR A 31 -9.72 -0.81 -0.36
C TYR A 31 -9.14 0.45 -1.04
N PRO A 32 -9.92 1.53 -1.28
CA PRO A 32 -9.33 2.77 -1.80
C PRO A 32 -8.27 3.35 -0.86
N ALA A 33 -8.48 3.27 0.46
CA ALA A 33 -7.52 3.72 1.46
C ALA A 33 -6.26 2.84 1.46
N ALA A 34 -6.42 1.51 1.36
CA ALA A 34 -5.30 0.58 1.22
C ALA A 34 -4.42 0.91 0.00
N ILE A 35 -5.04 1.16 -1.15
CA ILE A 35 -4.32 1.50 -2.40
C ILE A 35 -3.53 2.80 -2.25
N GLU A 36 -4.14 3.85 -1.70
CA GLU A 36 -3.45 5.13 -1.52
C GLU A 36 -2.37 5.06 -0.41
N LEU A 37 -2.61 4.29 0.65
CA LEU A 37 -1.61 4.03 1.69
C LEU A 37 -0.41 3.29 1.13
N ALA A 38 -0.64 2.22 0.35
CA ALA A 38 0.42 1.46 -0.30
C ALA A 38 1.25 2.34 -1.24
N LYS A 39 0.62 3.22 -2.03
CA LYS A 39 1.34 4.21 -2.87
C LYS A 39 2.21 5.16 -2.04
N LEU A 40 1.69 5.63 -0.90
CA LEU A 40 2.44 6.53 -0.02
C LEU A 40 3.66 5.81 0.56
N LEU A 41 3.46 4.58 1.07
CA LEU A 41 4.55 3.76 1.61
C LEU A 41 5.61 3.46 0.55
N GLU A 42 5.18 3.04 -0.65
CA GLU A 42 6.05 2.67 -1.76
C GLU A 42 6.89 3.86 -2.29
N HIS A 43 6.24 5.00 -2.54
CA HIS A 43 6.89 6.10 -3.25
C HIS A 43 7.53 7.12 -2.32
N GLN A 44 6.88 7.43 -1.20
CA GLN A 44 7.32 8.48 -0.29
C GLN A 44 8.14 7.94 0.88
N ALA A 45 7.66 6.89 1.55
CA ALA A 45 8.39 6.30 2.68
C ALA A 45 9.48 5.31 2.25
N LYS A 46 9.46 4.85 0.99
CA LYS A 46 10.31 3.78 0.46
C LYS A 46 10.22 2.48 1.27
N ASP A 47 9.11 2.27 1.96
CA ASP A 47 8.86 1.08 2.78
C ASP A 47 8.06 0.06 1.94
N LEU A 48 8.79 -0.68 1.11
CA LEU A 48 8.19 -1.66 0.19
C LEU A 48 7.55 -2.82 0.94
N SER A 49 8.13 -3.23 2.07
CA SER A 49 7.62 -4.32 2.90
C SER A 49 6.30 -3.94 3.58
N ALA A 50 6.16 -2.72 4.11
CA ALA A 50 4.88 -2.26 4.63
C ALA A 50 3.84 -2.06 3.52
N ALA A 51 4.24 -1.51 2.36
CA ALA A 51 3.34 -1.39 1.22
C ALA A 51 2.80 -2.76 0.78
N ARG A 52 3.68 -3.77 0.72
CA ARG A 52 3.35 -5.16 0.39
C ARG A 52 2.36 -5.75 1.39
N ARG A 53 2.61 -5.57 2.69
CA ARG A 53 1.73 -6.06 3.76
C ARG A 53 0.32 -5.47 3.63
N VAL A 54 0.20 -4.15 3.48
CA VAL A 54 -1.11 -3.48 3.31
C VAL A 54 -1.88 -4.02 2.09
N VAL A 55 -1.20 -4.25 0.97
CA VAL A 55 -1.85 -4.79 -0.24
C VAL A 55 -2.28 -6.25 -0.06
N GLY A 56 -1.44 -7.07 0.59
CA GLY A 56 -1.77 -8.45 0.93
C GLY A 56 -2.98 -8.55 1.85
N ASP A 57 -2.99 -7.75 2.92
CA ASP A 57 -4.10 -7.70 3.87
C ASP A 57 -5.41 -7.25 3.19
N ALA A 58 -5.33 -6.29 2.26
CA ALA A 58 -6.48 -5.85 1.46
C ALA A 58 -7.03 -6.94 0.54
N LEU A 59 -6.17 -7.76 -0.07
CA LEU A 59 -6.60 -8.92 -0.86
C LEU A 59 -7.23 -10.00 0.00
N SER A 60 -6.64 -10.30 1.17
CA SER A 60 -7.23 -11.25 2.12
C SER A 60 -8.60 -10.79 2.60
N LEU A 61 -8.76 -9.51 2.92
CA LEU A 61 -10.05 -8.94 3.30
C LEU A 61 -11.07 -9.03 2.15
N LEU A 62 -10.65 -8.72 0.92
CA LEU A 62 -11.51 -8.81 -0.26
C LEU A 62 -11.98 -10.26 -0.53
N ALA A 63 -11.10 -11.25 -0.32
CA ALA A 63 -11.45 -12.66 -0.49
C ALA A 63 -12.49 -13.14 0.54
N ILE A 64 -12.49 -12.56 1.74
CA ILE A 64 -13.45 -12.88 2.82
C ILE A 64 -14.76 -12.11 2.61
N ALA A 65 -14.68 -10.87 2.13
CA ALA A 65 -15.85 -10.09 1.79
C ALA A 65 -16.56 -10.76 0.60
N ALA A 66 -17.72 -11.37 0.83
CA ALA A 66 -18.55 -12.02 -0.20
C ALA A 66 -19.13 -11.04 -1.26
N VAL A 67 -18.47 -9.89 -1.46
CA VAL A 67 -18.81 -8.84 -2.41
C VAL A 67 -17.79 -8.85 -3.53
N SER A 68 -18.21 -9.24 -4.72
CA SER A 68 -17.35 -9.17 -5.90
C SER A 68 -17.03 -7.71 -6.24
N ASN A 69 -15.75 -7.34 -6.13
CA ASN A 69 -15.22 -6.06 -6.58
C ASN A 69 -13.97 -6.28 -7.44
N GLY A 70 -14.20 -6.89 -8.61
CA GLY A 70 -13.13 -7.34 -9.51
C GLY A 70 -12.14 -6.25 -9.92
N HIS A 71 -12.54 -4.97 -9.97
CA HIS A 71 -11.61 -3.88 -10.30
C HIS A 71 -10.56 -3.65 -9.20
N TRP A 72 -10.94 -3.70 -7.92
CA TRP A 72 -9.98 -3.59 -6.82
C TRP A 72 -9.11 -4.83 -6.70
N GLN A 73 -9.70 -6.01 -6.92
CA GLN A 73 -8.96 -7.25 -6.94
C GLN A 73 -7.80 -7.19 -7.94
N VAL A 74 -8.09 -6.83 -9.19
CA VAL A 74 -7.08 -6.75 -10.24
C VAL A 74 -6.03 -5.68 -9.95
N ASP A 75 -6.40 -4.51 -9.41
CA ASP A 75 -5.40 -3.48 -9.05
C ASP A 75 -4.47 -3.95 -7.92
N LEU A 76 -5.03 -4.55 -6.88
CA LEU A 76 -4.29 -5.03 -5.72
C LEU A 76 -3.39 -6.23 -6.09
N GLU A 77 -3.88 -7.20 -6.88
CA GLU A 77 -3.09 -8.34 -7.36
C GLU A 77 -1.88 -7.88 -8.19
N ARG A 78 -2.11 -6.97 -9.16
CA ARG A 78 -1.03 -6.40 -9.98
C ARG A 78 -0.03 -5.63 -9.13
N ARG A 79 -0.49 -4.93 -8.10
CA ARG A 79 0.39 -4.18 -7.19
C ARG A 79 1.21 -5.13 -6.33
N LEU A 80 0.60 -6.18 -5.76
CA LEU A 80 1.28 -7.19 -4.97
C LEU A 80 2.39 -7.86 -5.79
N GLN A 81 2.08 -8.29 -7.02
CA GLN A 81 3.06 -8.90 -7.92
C GLN A 81 4.26 -7.98 -8.25
N ARG A 82 4.03 -6.66 -8.35
CA ARG A 82 5.13 -5.69 -8.53
C ARG A 82 5.95 -5.51 -7.25
N LEU A 83 5.29 -5.48 -6.09
CA LEU A 83 5.95 -5.33 -4.79
C LEU A 83 6.76 -6.58 -4.42
N ASP A 84 6.23 -7.78 -4.62
CA ASP A 84 6.94 -9.06 -4.39
C ASP A 84 8.27 -9.10 -5.15
N ARG A 85 8.25 -8.70 -6.43
CA ARG A 85 9.45 -8.63 -7.27
C ARG A 85 10.47 -7.61 -6.77
N ARG A 86 10.03 -6.55 -6.10
CA ARG A 86 10.92 -5.46 -5.65
C ARG A 86 11.44 -5.68 -4.24
N VAL A 87 10.63 -6.22 -3.33
CA VAL A 87 11.07 -6.58 -1.97
C VAL A 87 12.21 -7.60 -2.06
N GLY A 88 12.09 -8.63 -2.91
CA GLY A 88 13.18 -9.60 -3.12
C GLY A 88 14.45 -9.05 -3.80
N VAL A 89 14.41 -7.82 -4.34
CA VAL A 89 15.58 -7.10 -4.87
C VAL A 89 16.17 -6.18 -3.79
N ASP A 90 15.32 -5.54 -2.97
CA ASP A 90 15.70 -4.62 -1.89
C ASP A 90 16.31 -5.36 -0.68
N GLU A 91 15.88 -6.61 -0.44
CA GLU A 91 16.42 -7.47 0.62
C GLU A 91 17.74 -8.16 0.25
N ARG A 92 18.22 -8.03 -1.01
CA ARG A 92 19.58 -8.46 -1.36
C ARG A 92 20.54 -7.42 -0.80
N PRO A 93 21.33 -7.73 0.24
CA PRO A 93 22.25 -6.75 0.78
C PRO A 93 23.26 -6.39 -0.31
N GLU A 94 23.79 -5.17 -0.25
CA GLU A 94 24.92 -4.65 -1.05
C GLU A 94 26.24 -5.42 -0.79
N LEU A 95 26.20 -6.76 -0.67
CA LEU A 95 27.32 -7.67 -0.43
C LEU A 95 28.16 -7.93 -1.70
N ALA A 96 28.06 -7.08 -2.73
CA ALA A 96 28.72 -7.32 -4.02
C ALA A 96 29.55 -6.12 -4.52
N LEU A 97 30.14 -5.31 -3.62
CA LEU A 97 31.05 -4.22 -4.01
C LEU A 97 32.35 -4.15 -3.18
N THR A 98 32.88 -5.30 -2.74
CA THR A 98 34.30 -5.41 -2.37
C THR A 98 34.85 -6.75 -2.84
N GLY A 99 35.48 -6.76 -4.01
CA GLY A 99 36.22 -7.88 -4.59
C GLY A 99 37.10 -7.39 -5.72
#